data_AF-A0A972BN51-F1
#
_entry.id   AF-A0A972BN51-F1
#
_cell.length_a   1.000
_cell.length_b   1.000
_cell.length_c   1.000
_cell.angle_alpha   90.00
_cell.angle_beta   90.00
_cell.angle_gamma   90.00
#
_symmetry.space_group_name_H-M   'P 1'
#
loop_
_entity.id
_entity.type
_entity.pdbx_description
1 polymer ?
#
loop_
_entity_poly.entity_id
_entity_poly.type
_entity_poly.pdbx_seq_one_letter_code
_entity_poly.pdbx_strand_id
1 'polypeptide(L)' 'MATFAERKSRLYLAFLMADRTAASMEITIGRLLKLLGSELVQRITTDCGKEFT' A
#
# COMPACT_ATOMS: atom_id res chain seq x y z
N MET A 1 -4.18 -5.07 -8.57
CA MET A 1 -4.86 -4.83 -7.27
C MET A 1 -3.80 -4.89 -6.19
N ALA A 2 -3.72 -3.88 -5.33
CA ALA A 2 -2.88 -3.87 -4.15
C ALA A 2 -3.75 -4.03 -2.91
N THR A 3 -3.32 -4.88 -1.98
CA THR A 3 -4.02 -5.13 -0.73
C THR A 3 -3.13 -4.73 0.43
N PHE A 4 -3.64 -3.88 1.30
CA PHE A 4 -2.95 -3.40 2.50
C PHE A 4 -3.68 -3.93 3.72
N ALA A 5 -2.91 -4.37 4.70
CA ALA A 5 -3.42 -4.82 5.99
C ALA A 5 -2.76 -3.99 7.09
N GLU A 6 -3.55 -3.18 7.78
CA GLU A 6 -3.10 -2.52 9.01
C GLU A 6 -3.13 -3.54 10.15
N ARG A 7 -1.98 -3.76 10.78
CA ARG A 7 -1.75 -4.90 11.68
C ARG A 7 -2.51 -4.79 13.00
N LYS A 8 -2.66 -3.59 13.57
CA LYS A 8 -3.19 -3.38 14.93
C LYS A 8 -4.71 -3.49 14.98
N SER A 9 -5.39 -2.78 14.09
CA SER A 9 -6.84 -2.75 13.95
C SER A 9 -7.39 -3.86 13.06
N ARG A 10 -6.51 -4.56 12.32
CA ARG A 10 -6.90 -5.54 11.28
C ARG A 10 -7.78 -4.92 10.21
N LEU A 11 -7.54 -3.65 9.88
CA LEU A 11 -8.19 -2.98 8.77
C LEU A 11 -7.57 -3.48 7.46
N TYR A 12 -8.41 -4.00 6.57
CA TYR A 12 -8.01 -4.43 5.24
C TYR A 12 -8.51 -3.45 4.18
N LEU A 13 -7.59 -2.97 3.34
CA LEU A 13 -7.89 -2.03 2.26
C LEU A 13 -7.42 -2.63 0.93
N ALA A 14 -8.27 -2.56 -0.09
CA ALA A 14 -7.95 -3.03 -1.42
C ALA A 14 -8.08 -1.88 -2.43
N PHE A 15 -7.04 -1.68 -3.22
CA PHE A 15 -7.00 -0.69 -4.29
C PHE A 15 -6.88 -1.38 -5.63
N LEU A 16 -7.79 -1.07 -6.54
CA LEU A 16 -7.66 -1.48 -7.94
C LEU A 16 -6.51 -0.68 -8.56
N MET A 17 -5.56 -1.40 -9.16
CA MET A 17 -4.43 -0.82 -9.90
C MET A 17 -4.55 -1.23 -11.36
N ALA A 18 -4.16 -0.36 -12.28
CA ALA A 18 -4.19 -0.64 -13.72
C ALA A 18 -3.25 -1.79 -14.09
N ASP A 19 -2.08 -1.85 -13.46
CA ASP A 19 -1.00 -2.79 -13.72
C ASP A 19 -0.21 -3.08 -12.43
N ARG A 20 0.68 -4.09 -12.48
CA ARG A 20 1.53 -4.51 -11.35
C ARG A 20 2.96 -3.97 -11.50
N THR A 21 3.10 -2.67 -11.74
CA THR A 21 4.40 -2.00 -11.84
C THR A 21 4.73 -1.23 -10.56
N ALA A 22 6.02 -0.97 -10.33
CA ALA A 22 6.50 -0.19 -9.20
C ALA A 22 5.87 1.22 -9.16
N ALA A 23 5.75 1.88 -10.31
CA ALA A 23 5.13 3.20 -10.41
C ALA A 23 3.65 3.20 -9.96
N SER A 24 2.86 2.23 -10.42
CA SER A 24 1.45 2.10 -10.01
C SER A 24 1.31 1.74 -8.53
N MET A 25 2.25 0.96 -7.98
CA MET A 25 2.29 0.64 -6.55
C MET A 25 2.63 1.87 -5.71
N GLU A 26 3.61 2.69 -6.12
CA GLU A 26 3.99 3.94 -5.44
C GLU A 26 2.82 4.94 -5.39
N ILE A 27 2.13 5.14 -6.52
CA ILE A 27 0.93 5.99 -6.57
C ILE A 27 -0.14 5.48 -5.59
N THR A 28 -0.30 4.16 -5.51
CA THR A 28 -1.30 3.53 -4.63
C THR A 28 -0.92 3.70 -3.16
N ILE A 29 0.35 3.54 -2.80
CA ILE A 29 0.86 3.82 -1.45
C ILE A 29 0.65 5.30 -1.11
N GLY A 30 0.91 6.22 -2.04
CA GLY A 30 0.63 7.64 -1.85
C GLY A 30 -0.84 7.94 -1.55
N ARG A 31 -1.77 7.24 -2.22
CA ARG A 31 -3.21 7.33 -1.92
C ARG A 31 -3.55 6.75 -0.54
N LEU A 32 -2.96 5.61 -0.18
CA LEU A 32 -3.13 5.00 1.14
C LEU A 32 -2.68 5.94 2.25
N LEU A 33 -1.50 6.56 2.13
CA LEU A 33 -0.95 7.48 3.13
C LEU A 33 -1.80 8.74 3.27
N LYS A 34 -2.35 9.27 2.17
CA LYS A 34 -3.32 10.38 2.23
C LYS A 34 -4.63 9.98 2.91
N LEU A 35 -5.09 8.74 2.72
CA LEU A 35 -6.32 8.23 3.33
C LEU A 35 -6.17 8.00 4.83
N LEU A 36 -5.04 7.43 5.26
CA LEU A 36 -4.79 7.10 6.67
C LEU A 36 -4.18 8.25 7.47
N GLY A 37 -3.58 9.24 6.82
CA GLY A 37 -2.69 10.21 7.45
C GLY A 37 -1.27 9.67 7.50
N SER A 38 -0.33 10.35 6.84
CA SER A 38 1.07 9.90 6.73
C SER A 38 1.75 9.77 8.09
N GLU A 39 1.38 10.62 9.04
CA GLU A 39 1.83 10.63 10.43
C GLU A 39 1.38 9.42 11.24
N LEU A 40 0.31 8.73 10.80
CA LEU A 40 -0.21 7.52 11.44
C LEU A 40 0.48 6.25 10.93
N VAL A 41 1.17 6.31 9.79
CA VAL A 41 1.84 5.16 9.17
C VAL A 41 3.35 5.25 9.42
N GLN A 42 3.83 4.54 10.44
CA GLN A 42 5.25 4.56 10.80
C GLN A 42 6.11 3.67 9.89
N ARG A 43 5.58 2.52 9.46
CA ARG A 43 6.31 1.53 8.65
C ARG A 43 5.34 0.73 7.79
N ILE A 44 5.73 0.52 6.54
CA ILE A 44 5.10 -0.43 5.62
C ILE A 44 6.09 -1.56 5.39
N THR A 45 5.61 -2.80 5.47
CA THR A 45 6.39 -3.99 5.13
C THR A 45 5.67 -4.69 3.99
N THR A 46 6.43 -5.05 2.96
CA THR A 46 5.92 -5.72 1.77
C THR A 46 6.56 -7.09 1.67
N ASP A 47 5.91 -8.01 0.97
CA ASP A 47 6.54 -9.22 0.48
C ASP A 47 7.52 -8.89 -0.66
N CYS A 48 8.40 -9.84 -1.01
CA CYS A 48 9.39 -9.69 -2.08
C CYS A 48 8.73 -9.74 -3.48
N GLY A 49 7.73 -8.88 -3.72
CA GLY A 49 7.04 -8.73 -5.00
C GLY A 49 7.92 -8.08 -6.05
N LYS A 50 7.60 -8.34 -7.33
CA LYS A 50 8.32 -7.76 -8.49
C LYS A 50 8.22 -6.24 -8.54
N GLU A 51 7.18 -5.69 -7.95
CA GLU A 51 6.96 -4.25 -7.80
C GLU A 51 7.95 -3.56 -6.85
N PHE A 52 8.75 -4.32 -6.10
CA PHE A 52 9.75 -3.83 -5.14
C PHE A 52 11.16 -4.40 -5.37
N THR A 53 11.42 -5.02 -6.52
CA THR A 53 12.72 -5.56 -6.94
C THR A 53 13.16 -4.90 -8.24
#